data_AF-A0A9P5V382-F1
#
_entry.id   AF-A0A9P5V382-F1
#
_cell.length_a   1.000
_cell.length_b   1.000
_cell.length_c   1.000
_cell.angle_alpha   90.00
_cell.angle_beta   90.00
_cell.angle_gamma   90.00
#
_symmetry.space_group_name_H-M   'P 1'
#
loop_
_entity.id
_entity.type
_entity.pdbx_description
1 polymer ?
#
loop_
_entity_poly.entity_id
_entity_poly.type
_entity_poly.pdbx_seq_one_letter_code
_entity_poly.pdbx_strand_id
1 'polypeptide(L)'
;MTSTTEAPLCNSNNNITSTTTTTGSSHVPPSSTGTTTMPKFKVFQETFLFMNQQPVYIQVIDLDPQSQWVWISSAGANPLQQQQQDAMQGGEGSSGGAGTGAFGDLAMAMPAFRAGQTPVSSTLLGNPIDEAAASIARRLATKYKRQFLVNLDIPASVDNAMVLAFAERKVVDMLRIIAETTAAGEV
;
A
#
# COMPACT_ATOMS: atom_id res chain seq x y z
N MET A 1 -33.00 0.11 -45.88
CA MET A 1 -31.78 0.60 -46.56
C MET A 1 -31.35 1.89 -45.87
N THR A 2 -30.52 1.79 -44.85
CA THR A 2 -29.94 2.94 -44.14
C THR A 2 -28.49 2.58 -43.87
N SER A 3 -27.58 3.22 -44.61
CA SER A 3 -26.15 3.00 -44.56
C SER A 3 -25.55 3.66 -43.31
N THR A 4 -24.83 2.87 -42.51
CA THR A 4 -24.03 3.36 -41.37
C THR A 4 -22.59 3.52 -41.83
N THR A 5 -22.06 4.74 -41.73
CA THR A 5 -20.69 5.11 -42.08
C THR A 5 -19.80 4.94 -40.84
N GLU A 6 -18.85 3.99 -40.89
CA GLU A 6 -17.77 3.82 -39.92
C GLU A 6 -16.67 4.86 -40.14
N ALA A 7 -16.13 5.40 -39.04
CA ALA A 7 -14.97 6.29 -39.03
C ALA A 7 -13.72 5.55 -38.49
N PRO A 8 -12.51 5.89 -38.98
CA PRO A 8 -11.29 5.12 -38.67
C PRO A 8 -10.62 5.53 -37.35
N LEU A 9 -10.03 4.53 -36.69
CA LEU A 9 -9.16 4.60 -35.51
C LEU A 9 -7.78 5.17 -35.89
N CYS A 10 -7.37 6.26 -35.24
CA CYS A 10 -5.97 6.71 -35.25
C CYS A 10 -5.20 6.05 -34.09
N ASN A 11 -4.24 5.20 -34.45
CA ASN A 11 -3.28 4.56 -33.56
C ASN A 11 -2.04 5.46 -33.41
N SER A 12 -1.83 6.04 -32.22
CA SER A 12 -0.65 6.87 -31.93
C SER A 12 0.45 6.04 -31.27
N ASN A 13 1.41 5.61 -32.09
CA ASN A 13 2.71 5.12 -31.66
C ASN A 13 3.62 6.30 -31.29
N ASN A 14 3.89 6.50 -30.00
CA ASN A 14 4.92 7.44 -29.54
C ASN A 14 6.25 6.71 -29.39
N ASN A 15 7.10 6.80 -30.43
CA ASN A 15 8.49 6.42 -30.35
C ASN A 15 9.31 7.70 -30.07
N ILE A 16 9.75 7.87 -28.82
CA ILE A 16 10.54 9.03 -28.40
C ILE A 16 12.02 8.68 -28.60
N THR A 17 12.60 9.18 -29.69
CA THR A 17 14.05 9.20 -29.91
C THR A 17 14.61 10.49 -29.32
N SER A 18 15.24 10.40 -28.15
CA SER A 18 15.97 11.52 -27.55
C SER A 18 17.37 11.64 -28.15
N THR A 19 17.57 12.66 -28.98
CA THR A 19 18.88 13.10 -29.47
C THR A 19 19.64 13.84 -28.37
N THR A 20 20.70 13.22 -27.84
CA THR A 20 21.65 13.87 -26.92
C THR A 20 22.66 14.71 -27.69
N THR A 21 22.48 16.03 -27.64
CA THR A 21 23.50 17.01 -28.04
C THR A 21 24.50 17.17 -26.88
N THR A 22 25.71 16.66 -27.05
CA THR A 22 26.80 16.76 -26.08
C THR A 22 27.52 18.10 -26.25
N THR A 23 27.09 19.12 -25.51
CA THR A 23 27.85 20.37 -25.34
C THR A 23 28.76 20.21 -24.13
N GLY A 24 30.08 20.19 -24.35
CA GLY A 24 31.10 20.05 -23.32
C GLY A 24 31.04 21.22 -22.33
N SER A 25 30.46 20.96 -21.15
CA SER A 25 30.60 21.80 -19.97
C SER A 25 31.45 21.04 -18.96
N SER A 26 32.58 21.62 -18.57
CA SER A 26 33.49 21.11 -17.55
C SER A 26 32.81 21.21 -16.17
N HIS A 27 31.92 20.26 -15.88
CA HIS A 27 31.27 20.11 -14.59
C HIS A 27 32.23 19.38 -13.63
N VAL A 28 32.75 20.11 -12.65
CA VAL A 28 33.42 19.51 -11.49
C VAL A 28 32.38 18.66 -10.75
N PRO A 29 32.53 17.33 -10.61
CA PRO A 29 31.56 16.53 -9.89
C PRO A 29 31.49 17.03 -8.45
N PRO A 30 30.28 17.28 -7.90
CA PRO A 30 30.17 17.61 -6.49
C PRO A 30 30.62 16.37 -5.71
N SER A 31 31.70 16.52 -4.94
CA SER A 31 32.19 15.53 -4.00
C SER A 31 31.15 15.35 -2.89
N SER A 32 30.07 14.62 -3.15
CA SER A 32 29.12 14.25 -2.12
C SER A 32 29.75 13.16 -1.27
N THR A 33 30.36 13.54 -0.16
CA THR A 33 30.75 12.64 0.93
C THR A 33 29.49 12.15 1.66
N GLY A 34 28.59 11.51 0.91
CA GLY A 34 27.42 10.86 1.48
C GLY A 34 27.89 9.68 2.30
N THR A 35 27.74 9.75 3.62
CA THR A 35 27.92 8.60 4.49
C THR A 35 26.82 7.59 4.15
N THR A 36 27.15 6.55 3.40
CA THR A 36 26.23 5.45 3.13
C THR A 36 25.99 4.69 4.43
N THR A 37 24.91 5.04 5.12
CA THR A 37 24.45 4.28 6.28
C THR A 37 23.81 2.98 5.77
N MET A 38 24.23 1.86 6.33
CA MET A 38 23.64 0.55 6.01
C MET A 38 22.17 0.56 6.45
N PRO A 39 21.22 0.18 5.57
CA PRO A 39 19.81 0.18 5.93
C PRO A 39 19.58 -0.83 7.05
N LYS A 40 19.00 -0.38 8.15
CA LYS A 40 18.57 -1.25 9.25
C LYS A 40 17.10 -1.57 9.04
N PHE A 41 16.76 -2.84 9.19
CA PHE A 41 15.36 -3.25 9.19
C PHE A 41 15.02 -4.00 10.47
N LYS A 42 13.81 -3.77 10.98
CA LYS A 42 13.25 -4.47 12.13
C LYS A 42 11.84 -4.94 11.78
N VAL A 43 11.48 -6.12 12.25
CA VAL A 43 10.15 -6.70 12.01
C VAL A 43 9.43 -6.83 13.34
N PHE A 44 8.21 -6.32 13.38
CA PHE A 44 7.30 -6.39 14.52
C PHE A 44 6.03 -7.09 14.05
N GLN A 45 5.53 -8.05 14.83
CA GLN A 45 4.33 -8.80 14.49
C GLN A 45 3.52 -9.07 15.74
N GLU A 46 2.22 -8.77 15.67
CA GLU A 46 1.26 -9.07 16.71
C GLU A 46 -0.05 -9.60 16.13
N THR A 47 -0.77 -10.38 16.93
CA THR A 47 -2.09 -10.89 16.59
C THR A 47 -3.08 -10.40 17.63
N PHE A 48 -4.18 -9.81 17.17
CA PHE A 48 -5.23 -9.27 18.04
C PHE A 48 -6.54 -10.00 17.78
N LEU A 49 -7.31 -10.26 18.84
CA LEU A 49 -8.67 -10.78 18.70
C LEU A 49 -9.65 -9.62 18.53
N PHE A 50 -10.35 -9.60 17.38
CA PHE A 50 -11.49 -8.74 17.12
C PHE A 50 -12.78 -9.45 17.54
N MET A 51 -13.61 -8.78 18.35
CA MET A 51 -14.87 -9.32 18.90
C MET A 51 -14.74 -10.73 19.51
N ASN A 52 -13.59 -11.03 20.12
CA ASN A 52 -13.25 -12.30 20.78
C ASN A 52 -13.24 -13.55 19.90
N GLN A 53 -13.35 -13.43 18.57
CA GLN A 53 -13.50 -14.59 17.69
C GLN A 53 -12.67 -14.51 16.40
N GLN A 54 -12.39 -13.32 15.89
CA GLN A 54 -11.68 -13.17 14.63
C GLN A 54 -10.24 -12.66 14.86
N PRO A 55 -9.20 -13.43 14.52
CA PRO A 55 -7.82 -12.95 14.60
C PRO A 55 -7.54 -11.92 13.51
N VAL A 56 -6.93 -10.80 13.91
CA VAL A 56 -6.35 -9.78 13.04
C VAL A 56 -4.83 -9.82 13.22
N TYR A 57 -4.13 -10.15 12.15
CA TYR A 57 -2.67 -10.19 12.09
C TYR A 57 -2.15 -8.84 11.62
N ILE A 58 -1.20 -8.28 12.37
CA ILE A 58 -0.56 -7.02 12.02
C ILE A 58 0.95 -7.24 12.05
N GLN A 59 1.59 -6.89 10.95
CA GLN A 59 3.04 -6.88 10.83
C GLN A 59 3.51 -5.49 10.41
N VAL A 60 4.55 -4.99 11.07
CA VAL A 60 5.21 -3.74 10.73
C VAL A 60 6.69 -4.01 10.49
N ILE A 61 7.18 -3.65 9.31
CA ILE A 61 8.60 -3.67 8.96
C ILE A 61 9.07 -2.22 8.97
N ASP A 62 9.93 -1.89 9.93
CA ASP A 62 10.57 -0.58 10.03
C ASP A 62 11.81 -0.57 9.13
N LEU A 63 11.84 0.30 8.13
CA LEU A 63 12.92 0.46 7.15
C LEU A 63 13.58 1.83 7.38
N ASP A 64 14.59 1.82 8.25
CA ASP A 64 15.33 3.00 8.71
C ASP A 64 16.07 3.66 7.52
N PRO A 65 15.93 4.99 7.28
CA PRO A 65 15.35 6.00 8.17
C PRO A 65 13.96 6.55 7.85
N GLN A 66 13.39 6.26 6.68
CA GLN A 66 12.26 7.05 6.18
C GLN A 66 11.03 6.26 5.74
N SER A 67 11.07 4.93 5.81
CA SER A 67 9.99 4.10 5.28
C SER A 67 9.52 3.04 6.27
N GLN A 68 8.24 2.71 6.21
CA GLN A 68 7.66 1.62 6.98
C GLN A 68 6.69 0.85 6.10
N TRP A 69 6.70 -0.48 6.24
CA TRP A 69 5.73 -1.36 5.60
C TRP A 69 4.82 -1.95 6.66
N VAL A 70 3.53 -1.71 6.52
CA VAL A 70 2.46 -2.28 7.33
C VAL A 70 1.72 -3.33 6.52
N TRP A 71 1.56 -4.52 7.08
CA TRP A 71 0.69 -5.58 6.57
C TRP A 71 -0.40 -5.87 7.59
N ILE A 72 -1.65 -5.86 7.13
CA ILE A 72 -2.83 -6.13 7.94
C ILE A 72 -3.58 -7.26 7.26
N SER A 73 -3.83 -8.35 7.98
CA SER A 73 -4.64 -9.47 7.48
C SER A 73 -5.61 -9.96 8.53
N SER A 74 -6.68 -10.63 8.11
CA SER A 74 -7.67 -11.23 9.00
C SER A 74 -7.92 -12.68 8.63
N ALA A 75 -7.97 -13.57 9.63
CA ALA A 75 -8.15 -15.02 9.42
C ALA A 75 -9.56 -15.43 8.92
N GLY A 76 -10.39 -14.47 8.49
CA GLY A 76 -11.79 -14.69 8.12
C GLY A 76 -12.00 -15.37 6.77
N ALA A 77 -10.99 -15.44 5.89
CA ALA A 77 -11.12 -16.13 4.61
C ALA A 77 -10.81 -17.62 4.79
N ASN A 78 -11.76 -18.37 5.35
CA ASN A 78 -11.64 -19.83 5.41
C ASN A 78 -11.75 -20.36 3.96
N PRO A 79 -10.65 -20.82 3.33
CA PRO A 79 -10.65 -21.09 1.88
C PRO A 79 -11.68 -22.14 1.48
N LEU A 80 -11.95 -23.06 2.41
CA LEU A 80 -12.87 -24.19 2.21
C LEU A 80 -14.33 -23.75 2.09
N GLN A 81 -14.74 -22.66 2.74
CA GLN A 81 -16.12 -22.18 2.66
C GLN A 81 -16.36 -21.37 1.39
N GLN A 82 -15.35 -20.63 0.93
CA GLN A 82 -15.46 -19.84 -0.29
C GLN A 82 -15.58 -20.72 -1.54
N GLN A 83 -14.87 -21.86 -1.59
CA GLN A 83 -14.97 -22.80 -2.70
C GLN A 83 -16.36 -23.46 -2.84
N GLN A 84 -17.13 -23.58 -1.74
CA GLN A 84 -18.50 -24.10 -1.80
C GLN A 84 -19.54 -23.05 -2.23
N GLN A 85 -19.28 -21.76 -2.01
CA GLN A 85 -20.18 -20.69 -2.49
C GLN A 85 -19.97 -20.38 -3.97
N ASP A 86 -18.72 -20.38 -4.46
CA ASP A 86 -18.44 -20.14 -5.88
C ASP A 86 -18.97 -21.26 -6.80
N ALA A 87 -19.13 -22.48 -6.29
CA ALA A 87 -19.65 -23.60 -7.07
C ALA A 87 -21.17 -23.51 -7.35
N MET A 88 -21.92 -22.66 -6.62
CA MET A 88 -23.38 -22.55 -6.78
C MET A 88 -23.83 -21.28 -7.51
N GLN A 89 -22.96 -20.28 -7.67
CA GLN A 89 -23.30 -19.03 -8.37
C GLN A 89 -22.74 -19.06 -9.79
N GLY A 90 -23.48 -19.73 -10.68
CA GLY A 90 -23.15 -19.82 -12.09
C GLY A 90 -23.09 -18.46 -12.77
N GLY A 91 -21.88 -18.04 -13.14
CA GLY A 91 -21.58 -17.30 -14.36
C GLY A 91 -22.24 -15.95 -14.59
N GLU A 92 -21.60 -14.88 -14.12
CA GLU A 92 -21.38 -13.67 -14.91
C GLU A 92 -20.12 -12.96 -14.39
N GLY A 93 -19.18 -12.67 -15.28
CA GLY A 93 -17.78 -12.39 -14.96
C GLY A 93 -17.54 -11.19 -14.03
N SER A 94 -17.24 -11.47 -12.76
CA SER A 94 -16.54 -10.52 -11.89
C SER A 94 -15.03 -10.73 -12.06
N SER A 95 -14.44 -10.02 -13.01
CA SER A 95 -12.98 -9.88 -13.13
C SER A 95 -12.46 -9.04 -11.96
N GLY A 96 -12.30 -9.63 -10.78
CA GLY A 96 -11.93 -8.86 -9.61
C GLY A 96 -11.77 -9.67 -8.33
N GLY A 97 -10.84 -10.64 -8.34
CA GLY A 97 -10.07 -11.03 -7.15
C GLY A 97 -10.84 -11.67 -5.99
N ALA A 98 -11.24 -12.93 -6.14
CA ALA A 98 -11.58 -13.78 -5.00
C ALA A 98 -10.77 -15.08 -5.10
N GLY A 99 -9.94 -15.35 -4.09
CA GLY A 99 -9.19 -16.60 -3.99
C GLY A 99 -7.78 -16.43 -3.41
N THR A 100 -7.69 -16.56 -2.09
CA THR A 100 -6.64 -17.35 -1.43
C THR A 100 -5.19 -17.02 -1.82
N GLY A 101 -4.63 -15.98 -1.18
CA GLY A 101 -3.19 -15.67 -1.27
C GLY A 101 -2.81 -14.61 -2.29
N ALA A 102 -3.78 -13.92 -2.89
CA ALA A 102 -3.53 -12.68 -3.61
C ALA A 102 -3.11 -11.60 -2.61
N PHE A 103 -2.05 -10.85 -2.93
CA PHE A 103 -1.79 -9.58 -2.24
C PHE A 103 -3.09 -8.76 -2.30
N GLY A 104 -3.62 -8.37 -1.14
CA GLY A 104 -4.81 -7.54 -1.04
C GLY A 104 -4.55 -6.13 -1.57
N ASP A 105 -5.28 -5.14 -1.05
CA ASP A 105 -5.10 -3.76 -1.48
C ASP A 105 -3.76 -3.22 -0.95
N LEU A 106 -2.84 -2.92 -1.86
CA LEU A 106 -1.55 -2.33 -1.55
C LEU A 106 -1.56 -0.87 -1.95
N ALA A 107 -1.31 0.01 -0.98
CA ALA A 107 -1.16 1.43 -1.23
C ALA A 107 0.12 1.97 -0.60
N MET A 108 0.64 3.04 -1.19
CA MET A 108 1.77 3.79 -0.68
C MET A 108 1.37 5.22 -0.44
N ALA A 109 1.79 5.79 0.68
CA ALA A 109 1.68 7.23 0.93
C ALA A 109 3.01 7.83 1.37
N MET A 110 3.28 9.03 0.88
CA MET A 110 4.44 9.84 1.25
C MET A 110 3.98 11.07 2.03
N PRO A 111 4.75 11.53 3.02
CA PRO A 111 4.42 12.73 3.77
C PRO A 111 4.45 13.94 2.83
N ALA A 112 3.66 14.96 3.17
CA ALA A 112 3.70 16.20 2.43
C ALA A 112 5.07 16.89 2.56
N PHE A 113 5.61 17.37 1.43
CA PHE A 113 6.89 18.07 1.40
C PHE A 113 6.82 19.47 2.03
N ARG A 114 5.62 20.05 2.13
CA ARG A 114 5.40 21.38 2.68
C ARG A 114 4.32 21.35 3.76
N ALA A 115 4.47 22.20 4.77
CA ALA A 115 3.44 22.40 5.77
C ALA A 115 2.13 22.85 5.10
N GLY A 116 1.01 22.23 5.48
CA GLY A 116 -0.32 22.51 4.92
C GLY A 116 -0.66 21.78 3.62
N GLN A 117 0.28 21.04 3.01
CA GLN A 117 -0.06 20.15 1.90
C GLN A 117 -0.61 18.81 2.40
N THR A 118 -1.51 18.21 1.63
CA THR A 118 -2.00 16.85 1.86
C THR A 118 -0.93 15.85 1.43
N PRO A 119 -0.75 14.73 2.16
CA PRO A 119 0.14 13.65 1.73
C PRO A 119 -0.30 13.07 0.39
N VAL A 120 0.67 12.73 -0.45
CA VAL A 120 0.44 12.04 -1.72
C VAL A 120 0.27 10.55 -1.43
N SER A 121 -0.73 9.93 -2.02
CA SER A 121 -0.98 8.48 -1.91
C SER A 121 -1.32 7.90 -3.26
N SER A 122 -0.92 6.64 -3.46
CA SER A 122 -1.11 5.89 -4.69
C SER A 122 -1.41 4.44 -4.34
N THR A 123 -2.52 3.92 -4.86
CA THR A 123 -2.82 2.49 -4.86
C THR A 123 -1.92 1.82 -5.89
N LEU A 124 -1.11 0.86 -5.44
CA LEU A 124 -0.16 0.12 -6.26
C LEU A 124 -0.76 -1.18 -6.79
N LEU A 125 -1.55 -1.86 -5.96
CA LEU A 125 -2.30 -3.07 -6.29
C LEU A 125 -3.68 -2.98 -5.64
N GLY A 126 -4.68 -3.59 -6.27
CA GLY A 126 -6.04 -3.61 -5.75
C GLY A 126 -7.04 -2.79 -6.54
N ASN A 127 -8.27 -2.73 -6.06
CA ASN A 127 -9.33 -1.97 -6.70
C ASN A 127 -9.20 -0.49 -6.29
N PRO A 128 -8.98 0.46 -7.21
CA PRO A 128 -8.86 1.88 -6.85
C PRO A 128 -10.14 2.46 -6.24
N ILE A 129 -11.29 1.77 -6.37
CA ILE A 129 -12.55 2.15 -5.72
C ILE A 129 -12.46 1.93 -4.20
N ASP A 130 -11.73 0.90 -3.76
CA ASP A 130 -11.49 0.67 -2.34
C ASP A 130 -10.25 1.48 -1.90
N GLU A 131 -10.50 2.67 -1.38
CA GLU A 131 -9.45 3.55 -0.88
C GLU A 131 -9.00 3.21 0.55
N ALA A 132 -9.41 2.07 1.14
CA ALA A 132 -9.12 1.75 2.55
C ALA A 132 -7.61 1.78 2.86
N ALA A 133 -6.80 1.01 2.12
CA ALA A 133 -5.35 0.96 2.30
C ALA A 133 -4.69 2.34 2.06
N ALA A 134 -5.10 3.04 1.00
CA ALA A 134 -4.59 4.37 0.66
C ALA A 134 -4.94 5.43 1.71
N SER A 135 -6.13 5.32 2.30
CA SER A 135 -6.64 6.19 3.36
C SER A 135 -5.86 6.00 4.66
N ILE A 136 -5.60 4.75 5.08
CA ILE A 136 -4.74 4.43 6.21
C ILE A 136 -3.32 4.96 5.95
N ALA A 137 -2.73 4.65 4.79
CA ALA A 137 -1.38 5.09 4.45
C ALA A 137 -1.24 6.63 4.55
N ARG A 138 -2.21 7.41 4.04
CA ARG A 138 -2.22 8.88 4.16
C ARG A 138 -2.22 9.35 5.61
N ARG A 139 -3.06 8.75 6.47
CA ARG A 139 -3.15 9.14 7.89
C ARG A 139 -1.85 8.83 8.63
N LEU A 140 -1.26 7.66 8.38
CA LEU A 140 0.03 7.27 8.96
C LEU A 140 1.16 8.21 8.48
N ALA A 141 1.26 8.47 7.17
CA ALA A 141 2.25 9.39 6.61
C ALA A 141 2.09 10.82 7.16
N THR A 142 0.86 11.29 7.34
CA THR A 142 0.58 12.60 7.97
C THR A 142 1.09 12.67 9.40
N LYS A 143 0.83 11.61 10.17
CA LYS A 143 1.09 11.54 11.61
C LYS A 143 2.58 11.36 11.93
N TYR A 144 3.24 10.43 11.25
CA TYR A 144 4.63 10.06 11.54
C TYR A 144 5.66 10.74 10.62
N LYS A 145 5.22 11.50 9.62
CA LYS A 145 6.09 12.20 8.65
C LYS A 145 7.08 11.29 7.93
N ARG A 146 6.64 10.06 7.63
CA ARG A 146 7.41 9.00 6.95
C ARG A 146 6.63 8.44 5.78
N GLN A 147 7.31 7.76 4.87
CA GLN A 147 6.67 6.99 3.82
C GLN A 147 6.08 5.70 4.40
N PHE A 148 4.85 5.37 4.00
CA PHE A 148 4.18 4.14 4.41
C PHE A 148 3.77 3.34 3.18
N LEU A 149 4.09 2.05 3.19
CA LEU A 149 3.46 1.05 2.33
C LEU A 149 2.47 0.27 3.21
N VAL A 150 1.21 0.22 2.83
CA VAL A 150 0.15 -0.45 3.57
C VAL A 150 -0.47 -1.52 2.67
N ASN A 151 -0.35 -2.77 3.08
CA ASN A 151 -1.01 -3.91 2.45
C ASN A 151 -2.18 -4.34 3.34
N LEU A 152 -3.39 -4.32 2.79
CA LEU A 152 -4.63 -4.66 3.46
C LEU A 152 -5.24 -5.93 2.85
N ASP A 153 -5.20 -7.01 3.60
CA ASP A 153 -5.72 -8.33 3.24
C ASP A 153 -6.87 -8.70 4.19
N ILE A 154 -7.95 -7.93 4.13
CA ILE A 154 -9.17 -8.19 4.90
C ILE A 154 -10.28 -8.56 3.92
N PRO A 155 -10.91 -9.75 4.05
CA PRO A 155 -11.98 -10.14 3.16
C PRO A 155 -13.18 -9.19 3.31
N ALA A 156 -13.83 -8.89 2.18
CA ALA A 156 -15.03 -8.07 2.11
C ALA A 156 -16.21 -8.77 2.82
N SER A 157 -16.24 -8.68 4.15
CA SER A 157 -17.31 -9.16 5.02
C SER A 157 -18.11 -7.95 5.56
N VAL A 158 -19.31 -8.21 6.08
CA VAL A 158 -20.27 -7.16 6.52
C VAL A 158 -19.68 -6.23 7.60
N ASP A 159 -18.64 -6.66 8.32
CA ASP A 159 -17.99 -5.90 9.40
C ASP A 159 -16.65 -5.26 9.03
N ASN A 160 -16.32 -5.17 7.73
CA ASN A 160 -15.01 -4.69 7.26
C ASN A 160 -14.64 -3.32 7.86
N ALA A 161 -15.59 -2.37 7.92
CA ALA A 161 -15.34 -1.04 8.48
C ALA A 161 -14.94 -1.07 9.97
N MET A 162 -15.54 -1.94 10.78
CA MET A 162 -15.20 -2.06 12.20
C MET A 162 -13.86 -2.75 12.42
N VAL A 163 -13.60 -3.84 11.67
CA VAL A 163 -12.32 -4.54 11.70
C VAL A 163 -11.19 -3.60 11.26
N LEU A 164 -11.41 -2.80 10.21
CA LEU A 164 -10.45 -1.84 9.69
C LEU A 164 -10.10 -0.75 10.72
N ALA A 165 -11.13 -0.14 11.34
CA ALA A 165 -10.93 0.87 12.37
C ALA A 165 -10.18 0.29 13.60
N PHE A 166 -10.48 -0.94 13.98
CA PHE A 166 -9.78 -1.65 15.03
C PHE A 166 -8.31 -1.91 14.65
N ALA A 167 -8.07 -2.46 13.47
CA ALA A 167 -6.73 -2.78 12.98
C ALA A 167 -5.87 -1.52 12.87
N GLU A 168 -6.41 -0.43 12.31
CA GLU A 168 -5.70 0.85 12.23
C GLU A 168 -5.30 1.37 13.62
N ARG A 169 -6.20 1.30 14.61
CA ARG A 169 -5.88 1.72 15.98
C ARG A 169 -4.72 0.91 16.55
N LYS A 170 -4.71 -0.41 16.31
CA LYS A 170 -3.62 -1.29 16.74
C LYS A 170 -2.30 -1.00 16.03
N VAL A 171 -2.33 -0.73 14.72
CA VAL A 171 -1.14 -0.28 13.96
C VAL A 171 -0.58 1.00 14.59
N VAL A 172 -1.42 1.98 14.90
CA VAL A 172 -0.98 3.24 15.53
C VAL A 172 -0.33 3.00 16.89
N ASP A 173 -0.88 2.11 17.71
CA ASP A 173 -0.31 1.75 19.00
C ASP A 173 1.07 1.07 18.84
N MET A 174 1.21 0.11 17.92
CA MET A 174 2.49 -0.53 17.61
C MET A 174 3.52 0.47 17.09
N LEU A 175 3.15 1.33 16.15
CA LEU A 175 4.03 2.36 15.58
C LEU A 175 4.53 3.34 16.62
N ARG A 176 3.71 3.66 17.62
CA ARG A 176 4.14 4.48 18.76
C ARG A 176 5.25 3.79 19.55
N ILE A 177 5.07 2.52 19.90
CA ILE A 177 6.08 1.73 20.64
C ILE A 177 7.39 1.64 19.85
N ILE A 178 7.30 1.41 18.53
CA ILE A 178 8.47 1.37 17.65
C ILE A 178 9.20 2.71 17.64
N ALA A 179 8.46 3.82 17.51
CA ALA A 179 9.05 5.16 17.52
C ALA A 179 9.75 5.49 18.85
N GLU A 180 9.13 5.12 19.98
CA GLU A 180 9.71 5.26 21.32
C GLU A 180 10.99 4.40 21.48
N THR A 181 10.97 3.16 20.98
CA THR A 181 12.12 2.25 21.02
C THR A 181 13.28 2.75 20.15
N THR A 182 12.98 3.31 18.98
CA THR A 182 14.00 3.87 18.09
C THR A 182 14.60 5.16 18.67
N ALA A 183 13.82 6.00 19.35
CA ALA A 183 14.34 7.19 20.02
C ALA A 183 15.23 6.87 21.23
N ALA A 184 14.97 5.77 21.94
CA ALA A 184 15.79 5.33 23.07
C ALA A 184 17.09 4.62 22.65
N GLY A 185 17.19 4.20 21.38
CA GLY A 185 18.27 3.36 20.85
C GLY A 185 19.42 4.09 20.18
N GLU A 186 19.58 5.39 20.39
CA GLU A 186 20.83 6.11 20.06
C GLU A 186 21.86 5.85 21.18
N VAL A 187 22.39 4.63 21.21
CA VAL A 187 23.61 4.23 21.96
C VAL A 187 24.54 3.49 21.02
#